data_AF-A0A317PRT5-F1
#
_entry.id   AF-A0A317PRT5-F1
#
_cell.length_a   1.000
_cell.length_b   1.000
_cell.length_c   1.000
_cell.angle_alpha   90.00
_cell.angle_beta   90.00
_cell.angle_gamma   90.00
#
_symmetry.space_group_name_H-M   'P 1'
#
loop_
_entity.id
_entity.type
_entity.pdbx_description
1 polymer ?
#
loop_
_entity_poly.entity_id
_entity_poly.type
_entity_poly.pdbx_seq_one_letter_code
_entity_poly.pdbx_strand_id
1 'polypeptide(L)'
;MRPSRREAPWLFHGQRLCSGPDCNKNTGYWLNVASVRSIAAAAAGRRHSRRFVPLLYSLTHKFIFIHVPKTAGLSITRLLRPASLPSRPRSQFRRVLSKLPIPERPEKAYFPMHTTARWSRLKYGAERFDAFYTFALLRNPYDLFVSRYNFILNGQTHHNAARYSAMSFLDFARVEKDKLRFGARDQTSMLDDGSGRIIVRNLFRFENLEASVSRICADIGVSPEAPLPRAHVMPRAHYSSYYSDESRAIVETIYGRDLKAFGYEFDRDVDPDPVVRPVG
;
A
#
# COMPACT_ATOMS: atom_id res chain seq x y z
N MET A 1 -37.92 14.01 -63.61
CA MET A 1 -36.78 14.71 -62.98
C MET A 1 -36.29 13.86 -61.79
N ARG A 2 -35.00 13.49 -61.80
CA ARG A 2 -34.26 12.87 -60.68
C ARG A 2 -33.84 13.95 -59.65
N PRO A 3 -33.18 13.63 -58.52
CA PRO A 3 -33.39 12.59 -57.49
C PRO A 3 -33.20 13.19 -56.06
N SER A 4 -33.22 12.43 -54.94
CA SER A 4 -32.04 11.83 -54.25
C SER A 4 -32.46 11.59 -52.78
N ARG A 5 -32.03 10.60 -51.97
CA ARG A 5 -31.13 9.43 -51.96
C ARG A 5 -31.62 8.61 -50.73
N ARG A 6 -31.93 7.30 -50.84
CA ARG A 6 -31.04 6.12 -50.73
C ARG A 6 -30.24 6.04 -49.42
N GLU A 7 -30.06 4.91 -48.74
CA GLU A 7 -30.56 3.53 -48.79
C GLU A 7 -29.92 2.84 -47.57
N ALA A 8 -30.61 1.88 -46.95
CA ALA A 8 -30.06 0.81 -46.12
C ALA A 8 -30.18 -0.50 -46.97
N PRO A 9 -30.17 -1.77 -46.49
CA PRO A 9 -29.57 -2.50 -45.35
C PRO A 9 -29.08 -3.96 -45.75
N TRP A 10 -28.70 -4.81 -44.76
CA TRP A 10 -28.71 -6.32 -44.73
C TRP A 10 -27.69 -7.10 -45.61
N LEU A 11 -27.34 -8.39 -45.48
CA LEU A 11 -27.27 -9.50 -44.48
C LEU A 11 -26.59 -10.72 -45.20
N PHE A 12 -26.10 -11.70 -44.41
CA PHE A 12 -26.02 -13.17 -44.67
C PHE A 12 -24.87 -13.88 -45.46
N HIS A 13 -24.31 -14.89 -44.76
CA HIS A 13 -23.90 -16.29 -45.11
C HIS A 13 -22.77 -16.66 -46.10
N GLY A 14 -21.98 -17.71 -45.73
CA GLY A 14 -21.50 -18.74 -46.67
C GLY A 14 -20.04 -19.23 -46.56
N GLN A 15 -19.84 -20.54 -46.38
CA GLN A 15 -18.59 -21.31 -46.19
C GLN A 15 -17.63 -21.39 -47.41
N ARG A 16 -16.34 -21.74 -47.18
CA ARG A 16 -15.67 -22.91 -47.81
C ARG A 16 -14.28 -23.26 -47.26
N LEU A 17 -14.08 -24.56 -47.01
CA LEU A 17 -12.81 -25.26 -46.81
C LEU A 17 -12.17 -25.55 -48.18
N CYS A 18 -10.84 -25.44 -48.29
CA CYS A 18 -10.07 -25.98 -49.40
C CYS A 18 -9.01 -26.97 -48.90
N SER A 19 -8.96 -28.11 -49.58
CA SER A 19 -8.08 -29.27 -49.42
C SER A 19 -7.42 -29.54 -50.77
N GLY A 20 -6.08 -29.61 -50.84
CA GLY A 20 -5.35 -30.00 -52.05
C GLY A 20 -3.87 -29.57 -52.06
N PRO A 21 -2.97 -30.29 -52.76
CA PRO A 21 -1.61 -30.51 -52.33
C PRO A 21 -0.62 -29.61 -53.07
N ASP A 22 -0.08 -28.59 -52.39
CA ASP A 22 1.19 -27.97 -52.77
C ASP A 22 1.79 -27.27 -51.55
N CYS A 23 2.49 -28.07 -50.77
CA CYS A 23 3.26 -27.65 -49.62
C CYS A 23 4.73 -27.60 -50.05
N ASN A 24 5.24 -26.45 -50.52
CA ASN A 24 6.62 -26.05 -50.23
C ASN A 24 7.04 -24.65 -50.72
N LYS A 25 7.80 -24.01 -49.82
CA LYS A 25 9.00 -23.19 -50.03
C LYS A 25 8.88 -21.71 -50.42
N ASN A 26 9.56 -20.94 -49.56
CA ASN A 26 10.14 -19.61 -49.76
C ASN A 26 9.20 -18.41 -49.82
N THR A 27 8.93 -17.84 -48.65
CA THR A 27 8.85 -16.38 -48.51
C THR A 27 9.70 -15.96 -47.31
N GLY A 28 10.80 -15.28 -47.61
CA GLY A 28 11.73 -14.73 -46.63
C GLY A 28 11.04 -13.67 -45.77
N TYR A 29 11.19 -13.81 -44.46
CA TYR A 29 10.81 -12.79 -43.49
C TYR A 29 11.77 -11.59 -43.61
N TRP A 30 11.37 -10.58 -44.39
CA TRP A 30 11.82 -9.22 -44.16
C TRP A 30 11.04 -8.67 -42.96
N LEU A 31 11.58 -8.87 -41.76
CA LEU A 31 11.10 -8.21 -40.55
C LEU A 31 11.29 -6.70 -40.71
N ASN A 32 10.18 -6.02 -40.96
CA ASN A 32 10.09 -4.57 -41.06
C ASN A 32 10.54 -3.95 -39.72
N VAL A 33 11.69 -3.27 -39.73
CA VAL A 33 12.39 -2.68 -38.56
C VAL A 33 11.54 -1.62 -37.82
N ALA A 34 10.40 -1.24 -38.38
CA ALA A 34 9.42 -0.35 -37.77
C ALA A 34 8.55 -0.98 -36.66
N SER A 35 8.49 -2.32 -36.54
CA SER A 35 7.60 -2.99 -35.56
C SER A 35 8.27 -3.35 -34.22
N VAL A 36 9.61 -3.35 -34.14
CA VAL A 36 10.35 -3.67 -32.90
C VAL A 36 10.54 -2.42 -32.01
N ARG A 37 10.48 -1.21 -32.59
CA ARG A 37 10.53 0.05 -31.82
C ARG A 37 9.27 0.30 -30.99
N SER A 38 8.12 -0.22 -31.42
CA SER A 38 6.83 -0.04 -30.74
C SER A 38 6.72 -0.87 -29.45
N ILE A 39 7.36 -2.04 -29.41
CA ILE A 39 7.38 -2.92 -28.22
C ILE A 39 8.47 -2.47 -27.24
N ALA A 40 9.62 -2.00 -27.75
CA ALA A 40 10.67 -1.42 -26.90
C ALA A 40 10.25 -0.09 -26.25
N ALA A 41 9.41 0.73 -26.91
CA ALA A 41 8.84 1.94 -26.33
C ALA A 41 7.76 1.66 -25.27
N ALA A 42 7.00 0.57 -25.41
CA ALA A 42 6.03 0.12 -24.40
C ALA A 42 6.71 -0.50 -23.15
N ALA A 43 7.90 -1.10 -23.31
CA ALA A 43 8.71 -1.64 -22.21
C ALA A 43 9.61 -0.58 -21.52
N ALA A 44 9.93 0.52 -22.19
CA ALA A 44 10.71 1.63 -21.63
C ALA A 44 9.87 2.59 -20.75
N GLY A 45 8.54 2.52 -20.86
CA GLY A 45 7.61 3.44 -20.20
C GLY A 45 6.91 2.89 -18.96
N ARG A 46 7.57 2.10 -18.10
CA ARG A 46 7.00 1.75 -16.78
C ARG A 46 8.03 1.26 -15.76
N ARG A 47 9.18 1.95 -15.65
CA ARG A 47 9.88 1.97 -14.37
C ARG A 47 9.01 2.76 -13.40
N HIS A 48 8.09 2.09 -12.72
CA HIS A 48 7.65 2.55 -11.41
C HIS A 48 8.90 2.54 -10.52
N SER A 49 9.66 3.65 -10.56
CA SER A 49 10.50 4.00 -9.44
C SER A 49 9.57 3.92 -8.24
N ARG A 50 9.88 3.03 -7.29
CA ARG A 50 9.17 2.95 -6.02
C ARG A 50 9.23 4.37 -5.46
N ARG A 51 8.19 5.18 -5.68
CA ARG A 51 8.14 6.58 -5.26
C ARG A 51 8.18 6.50 -3.75
N PHE A 52 9.37 6.73 -3.23
CA PHE A 52 9.64 6.71 -1.81
C PHE A 52 8.76 7.76 -1.17
N VAL A 53 7.95 7.33 -0.23
CA VAL A 53 7.03 8.18 0.52
C VAL A 53 7.68 8.43 1.88
N PRO A 54 8.36 9.56 2.09
CA PRO A 54 8.87 9.87 3.41
C PRO A 54 7.71 10.05 4.40
N LEU A 55 8.03 9.93 5.68
CA LEU A 55 7.14 10.33 6.77
C LEU A 55 6.59 11.74 6.49
N LEU A 56 5.27 11.92 6.56
CA LEU A 56 4.69 13.25 6.38
C LEU A 56 4.76 14.01 7.70
N TYR A 57 5.29 15.21 7.59
CA TYR A 57 5.47 16.14 8.69
C TYR A 57 5.15 17.54 8.20
N SER A 58 4.31 18.26 8.95
CA SER A 58 3.97 19.65 8.65
C SER A 58 4.26 20.54 9.84
N LEU A 59 5.04 21.61 9.62
CA LEU A 59 5.24 22.66 10.63
C LEU A 59 4.03 23.59 10.71
N THR A 60 3.41 23.89 9.57
CA THR A 60 2.29 24.83 9.48
C THR A 60 1.05 24.27 10.14
N HIS A 61 0.71 23.01 9.84
CA HIS A 61 -0.46 22.31 10.38
C HIS A 61 -0.13 21.45 11.60
N LYS A 62 1.13 21.47 12.06
CA LYS A 62 1.63 20.80 13.27
C LYS A 62 1.22 19.33 13.39
N PHE A 63 1.36 18.54 12.33
CA PHE A 63 1.04 17.11 12.34
C PHE A 63 2.21 16.21 11.99
N ILE A 64 2.13 14.95 12.45
CA ILE A 64 3.04 13.85 12.12
C ILE A 64 2.22 12.61 11.74
N PHE A 65 2.38 12.12 10.51
CA PHE A 65 1.73 10.90 10.05
C PHE A 65 2.66 9.69 10.23
N ILE A 66 2.29 8.75 11.10
CA ILE A 66 3.02 7.48 11.27
C ILE A 66 2.48 6.44 10.28
N HIS A 67 3.30 6.13 9.27
CA HIS A 67 2.89 5.26 8.16
C HIS A 67 3.01 3.77 8.50
N VAL A 68 1.89 3.18 8.93
CA VAL A 68 1.71 1.73 9.05
C VAL A 68 1.62 1.08 7.64
N PRO A 69 2.40 0.03 7.33
CA PRO A 69 2.35 -0.60 6.02
C PRO A 69 0.95 -1.07 5.63
N LYS A 70 0.57 -0.91 4.34
CA LYS A 70 -0.65 -1.45 3.74
C LYS A 70 -1.99 -0.88 4.26
N THR A 71 -1.97 0.27 4.95
CA THR A 71 -3.15 0.99 5.44
C THR A 71 -3.44 2.28 4.65
N ALA A 72 -3.43 2.22 3.31
CA ALA A 72 -3.60 3.38 2.42
C ALA A 72 -2.60 4.55 2.60
N GLY A 73 -1.45 4.34 3.25
CA GLY A 73 -0.51 5.43 3.51
C GLY A 73 0.01 6.17 2.26
N LEU A 74 0.05 5.53 1.09
CA LEU A 74 0.36 6.22 -0.18
C LEU A 74 -0.74 7.23 -0.58
N SER A 75 -2.01 6.89 -0.36
CA SER A 75 -3.15 7.78 -0.66
C SER A 75 -3.14 8.98 0.28
N ILE A 76 -3.00 8.76 1.59
CA ILE A 76 -2.85 9.83 2.59
C ILE A 76 -1.67 10.72 2.26
N THR A 77 -0.56 10.12 1.84
CA THR A 77 0.62 10.89 1.44
C THR A 77 0.33 11.80 0.27
N ARG A 78 -0.31 11.30 -0.77
CA ARG A 78 -0.64 12.13 -1.94
C ARG A 78 -1.58 13.27 -1.55
N LEU A 79 -2.55 13.00 -0.69
CA LEU A 79 -3.53 13.97 -0.21
C LEU A 79 -2.88 15.10 0.60
N LEU A 80 -2.03 14.74 1.58
CA LEU A 80 -1.47 15.70 2.54
C LEU A 80 -0.10 16.26 2.14
N ARG A 81 0.47 15.80 1.03
CA ARG A 81 1.75 16.29 0.52
C ARG A 81 1.80 17.80 0.27
N PRO A 82 0.76 18.46 -0.29
CA PRO A 82 0.76 19.92 -0.45
C PRO A 82 0.87 20.66 0.89
N ALA A 83 0.31 20.09 1.96
CA ALA A 83 0.35 20.65 3.31
C ALA A 83 1.59 20.23 4.12
N SER A 84 2.50 19.43 3.55
CA SER A 84 3.66 18.83 4.25
C SER A 84 4.99 19.42 3.79
N LEU A 85 6.05 19.26 4.59
CA LEU A 85 7.40 19.65 4.20
C LEU A 85 7.86 18.89 2.94
N PRO A 86 8.58 19.55 2.01
CA PRO A 86 9.08 18.90 0.81
C PRO A 86 10.08 17.80 1.15
N SER A 87 9.95 16.67 0.48
CA SER A 87 10.87 15.54 0.61
C SER A 87 12.27 15.92 0.12
N ARG A 88 13.30 15.81 0.96
CA ARG A 88 14.68 16.06 0.54
C ARG A 88 15.31 14.87 -0.19
N PRO A 89 16.21 15.13 -1.17
CA PRO A 89 16.86 14.08 -1.93
C PRO A 89 17.75 13.18 -1.06
N ARG A 90 17.78 11.90 -1.41
CA ARG A 90 18.55 10.86 -0.70
C ARG A 90 20.05 11.12 -0.93
N SER A 91 20.81 11.33 0.14
CA SER A 91 22.27 11.18 0.12
C SER A 91 22.68 9.96 0.95
N GLN A 92 23.82 9.35 0.62
CA GLN A 92 24.36 8.21 1.38
C GLN A 92 24.58 8.61 2.85
N PHE A 93 25.08 9.83 3.07
CA PHE A 93 25.24 10.41 4.40
C PHE A 93 23.92 10.53 5.17
N ARG A 94 22.85 11.03 4.53
CA ARG A 94 21.50 11.11 5.15
C ARG A 94 20.93 9.73 5.47
N ARG A 95 21.23 8.71 4.65
CA ARG A 95 20.84 7.32 4.93
C ARG A 95 21.53 6.78 6.18
N VAL A 96 22.81 7.08 6.38
CA VAL A 96 23.54 6.69 7.60
C VAL A 96 22.97 7.44 8.81
N LEU A 97 22.83 8.77 8.71
CA LEU A 97 22.26 9.60 9.77
C LEU A 97 20.86 9.14 10.20
N SER A 98 20.03 8.70 9.27
CA SER A 98 18.68 8.20 9.59
C SER A 98 18.64 6.97 10.49
N LYS A 99 19.77 6.25 10.63
CA LYS A 99 19.91 5.10 11.54
C LYS A 99 20.50 5.47 12.90
N LEU A 100 21.03 6.69 13.05
CA LEU A 100 21.62 7.15 14.30
C LEU A 100 20.57 7.85 15.18
N PRO A 101 20.61 7.68 16.51
CA PRO A 101 19.66 8.26 17.45
C PRO A 101 19.90 9.75 17.71
N ILE A 102 20.21 10.52 16.66
CA ILE A 102 20.57 11.93 16.75
C ILE A 102 19.34 12.76 16.36
N PRO A 103 18.84 13.64 17.24
CA PRO A 103 17.77 14.57 16.91
C PRO A 103 18.15 15.47 15.74
N GLU A 104 17.23 15.64 14.80
CA GLU A 104 17.43 16.46 13.61
C GLU A 104 16.29 17.48 13.50
N ARG A 105 16.62 18.66 12.96
CA ARG A 105 15.56 19.62 12.61
C ARG A 105 14.66 19.00 11.55
N PRO A 106 13.33 19.17 11.62
CA PRO A 106 12.41 18.47 10.73
C PRO A 106 12.64 18.72 9.24
N GLU A 107 13.16 19.90 8.88
CA GLU A 107 13.49 20.26 7.51
C GLU A 107 14.71 19.49 6.99
N LYS A 108 15.59 19.00 7.89
CA LYS A 108 16.83 18.28 7.58
C LYS A 108 16.71 16.75 7.76
N ALA A 109 15.76 16.30 8.58
CA ALA A 109 15.60 14.90 8.92
C ALA A 109 15.17 14.07 7.70
N TYR A 110 15.80 12.90 7.53
CA TYR A 110 15.45 11.94 6.48
C TYR A 110 14.95 10.64 7.12
N PHE A 111 13.78 10.17 6.67
CA PHE A 111 13.13 8.99 7.24
C PHE A 111 12.86 7.93 6.17
N PRO A 112 13.34 6.69 6.35
CA PRO A 112 12.86 5.52 5.62
C PRO A 112 11.33 5.41 5.65
N MET A 113 10.75 4.84 4.59
CA MET A 113 9.36 4.35 4.61
C MET A 113 9.19 3.41 5.82
N HIS A 114 8.14 3.65 6.62
CA HIS A 114 7.84 2.91 7.86
C HIS A 114 8.81 3.19 9.01
N THR A 115 8.99 4.47 9.31
CA THR A 115 9.60 4.88 10.58
C THR A 115 8.61 4.68 11.72
N THR A 116 9.03 4.05 12.82
CA THR A 116 8.20 3.86 14.02
C THR A 116 7.93 5.17 14.74
N ALA A 117 6.86 5.21 15.54
CA ALA A 117 6.53 6.36 16.39
C ALA A 117 7.69 6.68 17.35
N ARG A 118 8.26 5.65 18.00
CA ARG A 118 9.46 5.78 18.83
C ARG A 118 10.61 6.48 18.11
N TRP A 119 10.92 6.06 16.89
CA TRP A 119 12.03 6.66 16.13
C TRP A 119 11.72 8.07 15.67
N SER A 120 10.47 8.34 15.30
CA SER A 120 10.00 9.70 14.97
C SER A 120 10.12 10.64 16.17
N ARG A 121 9.71 10.18 17.36
CA ARG A 121 9.81 10.93 18.62
C ARG A 121 11.26 11.24 19.00
N LEU A 122 12.16 10.27 18.85
CA LEU A 122 13.59 10.45 19.07
C LEU A 122 14.19 11.47 18.09
N LYS A 123 13.84 11.36 16.81
CA LYS A 123 14.42 12.18 15.74
C LYS A 123 13.91 13.61 15.71
N TYR A 124 12.64 13.86 15.92
CA TYR A 124 12.09 15.22 15.94
C TYR A 124 12.22 15.90 17.31
N GLY A 125 12.54 15.13 18.35
CA GLY A 125 12.54 15.55 19.73
C GLY A 125 11.19 15.25 20.39
N ALA A 126 11.24 14.81 21.66
CA ALA A 126 10.07 14.44 22.45
C ALA A 126 9.06 15.59 22.54
N GLU A 127 9.52 16.79 22.86
CA GLU A 127 8.68 17.99 23.00
C GLU A 127 7.85 18.27 21.74
N ARG A 128 8.47 18.22 20.55
CA ARG A 128 7.76 18.46 19.29
C ARG A 128 6.78 17.35 18.97
N PHE A 129 7.21 16.10 19.09
CA PHE A 129 6.33 14.96 18.83
C PHE A 129 5.11 14.98 19.75
N ASP A 130 5.33 15.30 21.02
CA ASP A 130 4.30 15.41 22.04
C ASP A 130 3.51 16.75 21.92
N ALA A 131 3.94 17.73 21.15
CA ALA A 131 3.14 18.93 20.86
C ALA A 131 2.27 18.77 19.60
N PHE A 132 2.65 17.88 18.69
CA PHE A 132 2.05 17.78 17.37
C PHE A 132 0.86 16.81 17.35
N TYR A 133 -0.01 16.97 16.35
CA TYR A 133 -1.07 16.03 16.03
C TYR A 133 -0.46 14.78 15.40
N THR A 134 -0.24 13.74 16.20
CA THR A 134 0.27 12.44 15.73
C THR A 134 -0.89 11.53 15.35
N PHE A 135 -0.83 10.93 14.16
CA PHE A 135 -1.88 10.02 13.73
C PHE A 135 -1.39 8.85 12.86
N ALA A 136 -2.19 7.78 12.84
CA ALA A 136 -1.97 6.61 12.00
C ALA A 136 -3.30 5.97 11.55
N LEU A 137 -3.27 5.27 10.41
CA LEU A 137 -4.34 4.40 9.97
C LEU A 137 -4.01 2.94 10.31
N LEU A 138 -4.99 2.24 10.87
CA LEU A 138 -4.96 0.84 11.23
C LEU A 138 -5.91 0.06 10.34
N ARG A 139 -5.59 -1.21 10.12
CA ARG A 139 -6.44 -2.13 9.37
C ARG A 139 -6.66 -3.38 10.19
N ASN A 140 -7.82 -4.01 10.02
CA ASN A 140 -8.15 -5.32 10.54
C ASN A 140 -6.97 -6.26 10.25
N PRO A 141 -6.33 -6.84 11.29
CA PRO A 141 -5.13 -7.66 11.11
C PRO A 141 -5.32 -8.85 10.17
N TYR A 142 -6.49 -9.47 10.13
CA TYR A 142 -6.80 -10.55 9.20
C TYR A 142 -6.81 -10.04 7.75
N ASP A 143 -7.50 -8.93 7.51
CA ASP A 143 -7.59 -8.31 6.20
C ASP A 143 -6.24 -7.74 5.71
N LEU A 144 -5.44 -7.21 6.65
CA LEU A 144 -4.08 -6.74 6.45
C LEU A 144 -3.15 -7.88 6.02
N PHE A 145 -3.25 -9.04 6.67
CA PHE A 145 -2.42 -10.20 6.35
C PHE A 145 -2.71 -10.73 4.93
N VAL A 146 -3.99 -10.85 4.55
CA VAL A 146 -4.41 -11.19 3.19
C VAL A 146 -3.92 -10.14 2.18
N SER A 147 -4.02 -8.85 2.49
CA SER A 147 -3.50 -7.78 1.62
C SER A 147 -2.00 -7.92 1.40
N ARG A 148 -1.26 -8.33 2.43
CA ARG A 148 0.19 -8.55 2.35
C ARG A 148 0.53 -9.80 1.54
N TYR A 149 -0.18 -10.91 1.74
CA TYR A 149 -0.05 -12.13 0.94
C TYR A 149 -0.23 -11.84 -0.55
N ASN A 150 -1.37 -11.24 -0.92
CA ASN A 150 -1.67 -10.88 -2.30
C ASN A 150 -0.69 -9.86 -2.89
N PHE A 151 -0.20 -8.92 -2.08
CA PHE A 151 0.81 -7.96 -2.53
C PHE A 151 2.14 -8.63 -2.89
N ILE A 152 2.54 -9.64 -2.13
CA ILE A 152 3.78 -10.38 -2.38
C ILE A 152 3.60 -11.31 -3.58
N LEU A 153 2.45 -12.00 -3.71
CA LEU A 153 2.13 -12.82 -4.88
C LEU A 153 2.17 -12.01 -6.19
N ASN A 154 1.54 -10.83 -6.19
CA ASN A 154 1.49 -9.95 -7.36
C ASN A 154 2.77 -9.14 -7.57
N GLY A 155 3.67 -9.13 -6.59
CA GLY A 155 4.87 -8.31 -6.54
C GLY A 155 6.05 -8.93 -7.28
N GLN A 156 6.07 -8.83 -8.62
CA GLN A 156 7.15 -9.33 -9.50
C GLN A 156 8.56 -8.73 -9.23
N THR A 157 8.76 -7.88 -8.21
CA THR A 157 10.02 -7.18 -7.91
C THR A 157 10.57 -7.43 -6.51
N HIS A 158 10.03 -8.40 -5.77
CA HIS A 158 10.72 -8.90 -4.58
C HIS A 158 11.88 -9.80 -5.02
N HIS A 159 13.05 -9.66 -4.39
CA HIS A 159 14.22 -10.51 -4.65
C HIS A 159 13.95 -12.02 -4.45
N ASN A 160 12.82 -12.36 -3.82
CA ASN A 160 12.31 -13.71 -3.60
C ASN A 160 10.94 -13.95 -4.27
N ALA A 161 10.53 -13.16 -5.26
CA ALA A 161 9.20 -13.24 -5.87
C ALA A 161 8.85 -14.67 -6.33
N ALA A 162 9.80 -15.38 -6.93
CA ALA A 162 9.63 -16.78 -7.34
C ALA A 162 9.35 -17.75 -6.17
N ARG A 163 9.95 -17.51 -5.00
CA ARG A 163 9.70 -18.33 -3.79
C ARG A 163 8.29 -18.11 -3.24
N TYR A 164 7.78 -16.88 -3.34
CA TYR A 164 6.47 -16.55 -2.79
C TYR A 164 5.32 -16.81 -3.76
N SER A 165 5.54 -16.70 -5.08
CA SER A 165 4.49 -16.85 -6.10
C SER A 165 3.83 -18.23 -6.13
N ALA A 166 4.50 -19.27 -5.61
CA ALA A 166 3.97 -20.63 -5.50
C ALA A 166 3.54 -21.01 -4.07
N MET A 167 3.62 -20.08 -3.11
CA MET A 167 3.40 -20.38 -1.69
C MET A 167 1.91 -20.34 -1.34
N SER A 168 1.42 -21.38 -0.67
CA SER A 168 0.07 -21.39 -0.11
C SER A 168 -0.10 -20.31 0.97
N PHE A 169 -1.34 -19.93 1.27
CA PHE A 169 -1.62 -18.97 2.33
C PHE A 169 -1.13 -19.45 3.71
N LEU A 170 -1.31 -20.75 3.99
CA LEU A 170 -0.85 -21.38 5.23
C LEU A 170 0.68 -21.37 5.35
N ASP A 171 1.41 -21.74 4.29
CA ASP A 171 2.88 -21.72 4.32
C ASP A 171 3.42 -20.30 4.48
N PHE A 172 2.74 -19.33 3.87
CA PHE A 172 3.05 -17.92 4.07
C PHE A 172 2.84 -17.47 5.52
N ALA A 173 1.75 -17.94 6.17
CA ALA A 173 1.51 -17.71 7.60
C ALA A 173 2.63 -18.29 8.47
N ARG A 174 3.04 -19.55 8.22
CA ARG A 174 4.15 -20.20 8.92
C ARG A 174 5.46 -19.42 8.76
N VAL A 175 5.80 -19.01 7.54
CA VAL A 175 7.00 -18.20 7.26
C VAL A 175 6.95 -16.83 7.94
N GLU A 176 5.80 -16.17 8.02
CA GLU A 176 5.68 -14.90 8.75
C GLU A 176 5.75 -15.08 10.27
N LYS A 177 5.21 -16.18 10.81
CA LYS A 177 5.37 -16.53 12.22
C LYS A 177 6.84 -16.73 12.59
N ASP A 178 7.60 -17.43 11.76
CA ASP A 178 9.04 -17.64 11.98
C ASP A 178 9.83 -16.33 12.00
N LYS A 179 9.36 -15.30 11.28
CA LYS A 179 10.02 -13.97 11.27
C LYS A 179 9.84 -13.21 12.58
N LEU A 180 8.93 -13.61 13.47
CA LEU A 180 8.79 -13.01 14.80
C LEU A 180 10.09 -13.09 15.61
N ARG A 181 10.96 -14.08 15.36
CA ARG A 181 12.29 -14.19 15.97
C ARG A 181 13.24 -13.03 15.65
N PHE A 182 12.93 -12.26 14.60
CA PHE A 182 13.73 -11.10 14.16
C PHE A 182 13.05 -9.76 14.48
N GLY A 183 11.88 -9.77 15.12
CA GLY A 183 11.16 -8.57 15.52
C GLY A 183 9.66 -8.65 15.26
N ALA A 184 8.93 -7.76 15.94
CA ALA A 184 7.49 -7.63 15.79
C ALA A 184 7.08 -7.29 14.35
N ARG A 185 5.92 -7.82 13.96
CA ARG A 185 5.32 -7.65 12.62
C ARG A 185 3.95 -6.98 12.69
N ASP A 186 3.45 -6.77 13.91
CA ASP A 186 2.19 -6.14 14.24
C ASP A 186 2.21 -4.63 14.00
N GLN A 187 1.03 -4.03 13.91
CA GLN A 187 0.87 -2.58 13.72
C GLN A 187 1.23 -1.83 15.00
N THR A 188 0.97 -2.39 16.17
CA THR A 188 1.26 -1.79 17.48
C THR A 188 2.74 -1.40 17.63
N SER A 189 3.67 -2.22 17.12
CA SER A 189 5.11 -1.97 17.12
C SER A 189 5.54 -0.75 16.29
N MET A 190 4.68 -0.29 15.38
CA MET A 190 4.88 0.96 14.64
C MET A 190 4.47 2.18 15.45
N LEU A 191 3.68 2.00 16.52
CA LEU A 191 2.94 3.05 17.22
C LEU A 191 3.37 3.22 18.68
N ASP A 192 4.06 2.23 19.24
CA ASP A 192 4.51 2.23 20.63
C ASP A 192 5.88 2.92 20.84
N ASP A 193 6.24 3.08 22.12
CA ASP A 193 7.54 3.57 22.56
C ASP A 193 8.61 2.47 22.75
N GLY A 194 8.30 1.23 22.35
CA GLY A 194 9.11 0.04 22.60
C GLY A 194 8.85 -0.67 23.94
N SER A 195 8.11 -0.06 24.87
CA SER A 195 7.62 -0.72 26.10
C SER A 195 6.24 -1.35 25.92
N GLY A 196 5.61 -1.11 24.76
CA GLY A 196 4.25 -1.54 24.44
C GLY A 196 3.17 -0.48 24.64
N ARG A 197 3.52 0.67 25.24
CA ARG A 197 2.63 1.82 25.35
C ARG A 197 2.53 2.55 24.02
N ILE A 198 1.31 2.65 23.47
CA ILE A 198 1.03 3.41 22.26
C ILE A 198 1.23 4.92 22.54
N ILE A 199 2.04 5.58 21.71
CA ILE A 199 2.36 7.02 21.83
C ILE A 199 1.77 7.87 20.70
N VAL A 200 1.14 7.23 19.71
CA VAL A 200 0.36 7.92 18.67
C VAL A 200 -1.02 8.23 19.21
N ARG A 201 -1.46 9.48 19.13
CA ARG A 201 -2.68 9.97 19.81
C ARG A 201 -3.97 9.68 19.06
N ASN A 202 -3.92 9.79 17.74
CA ASN A 202 -5.11 9.71 16.91
C ASN A 202 -4.98 8.50 15.98
N LEU A 203 -5.82 7.50 16.19
CA LEU A 203 -5.80 6.26 15.43
C LEU A 203 -7.09 6.15 14.65
N PHE A 204 -6.98 5.74 13.40
CA PHE A 204 -8.10 5.74 12.47
C PHE A 204 -8.26 4.39 11.77
N ARG A 205 -9.49 3.99 11.47
CA ARG A 205 -9.80 2.75 10.76
C ARG A 205 -9.63 2.90 9.27
N PHE A 206 -8.95 1.95 8.66
CA PHE A 206 -8.81 1.83 7.21
C PHE A 206 -10.13 1.39 6.57
N GLU A 207 -10.95 0.62 7.29
CA GLU A 207 -12.22 0.10 6.78
C GLU A 207 -13.22 1.22 6.47
N ASN A 208 -13.16 2.31 7.24
CA ASN A 208 -13.94 3.52 7.01
C ASN A 208 -13.02 4.66 6.51
N LEU A 209 -12.23 4.39 5.46
CA LEU A 209 -11.17 5.29 5.00
C LEU A 209 -11.66 6.72 4.69
N GLU A 210 -12.83 6.86 4.09
CA GLU A 210 -13.38 8.17 3.72
C GLU A 210 -13.75 9.00 4.95
N ALA A 211 -14.47 8.43 5.92
CA ALA A 211 -14.78 9.12 7.17
C ALA A 211 -13.52 9.39 8.00
N SER A 212 -12.60 8.42 8.07
CA SER A 212 -11.30 8.58 8.72
C SER A 212 -10.51 9.74 8.15
N VAL A 213 -10.46 9.88 6.82
CA VAL A 213 -9.73 10.97 6.19
C VAL A 213 -10.43 12.31 6.35
N SER A 214 -11.76 12.35 6.19
CA SER A 214 -12.53 13.56 6.48
C SER A 214 -12.28 14.05 7.90
N ARG A 215 -12.23 13.13 8.87
CA ARG A 215 -11.91 13.46 10.27
C ARG A 215 -10.47 13.96 10.44
N ILE A 216 -9.48 13.27 9.87
CA ILE A 216 -8.07 13.70 9.91
C ILE A 216 -7.93 15.12 9.35
N CYS A 217 -8.51 15.39 8.17
CA CYS A 217 -8.47 16.69 7.51
C CYS A 217 -9.09 17.79 8.36
N ALA A 218 -10.25 17.53 8.97
CA ALA A 218 -10.89 18.46 9.90
C ALA A 218 -10.01 18.75 11.13
N ASP A 219 -9.45 17.70 11.75
CA ASP A 219 -8.62 17.84 12.95
C ASP A 219 -7.32 18.63 12.70
N ILE A 220 -6.71 18.50 11.51
CA ILE A 220 -5.47 19.20 11.15
C ILE A 220 -5.70 20.52 10.41
N GLY A 221 -6.95 20.90 10.14
CA GLY A 221 -7.31 22.14 9.42
C GLY A 221 -6.85 22.14 7.95
N VAL A 222 -6.85 20.99 7.28
CA VAL A 222 -6.48 20.87 5.85
C VAL A 222 -7.72 20.56 5.04
N SER A 223 -8.03 21.41 4.06
CA SER A 223 -9.05 21.15 3.04
C SER A 223 -8.39 20.54 1.80
N PRO A 224 -8.59 19.24 1.51
CA PRO A 224 -7.98 18.63 0.34
C PRO A 224 -8.59 19.19 -0.95
N GLU A 225 -7.74 19.54 -1.91
CA GLU A 225 -8.14 20.07 -3.22
C GLU A 225 -8.86 19.04 -4.10
N ALA A 226 -8.68 17.74 -3.80
CA ALA A 226 -9.26 16.65 -4.54
C ALA A 226 -9.68 15.52 -3.58
N PRO A 227 -10.74 14.75 -3.94
CA PRO A 227 -11.13 13.59 -3.17
C PRO A 227 -9.99 12.56 -3.12
N LEU A 228 -10.03 11.69 -2.11
CA LEU A 228 -9.07 10.60 -1.97
C LEU A 228 -8.93 9.84 -3.29
N PRO A 229 -7.70 9.73 -3.84
CA PRO A 229 -7.51 8.89 -5.01
C PRO A 229 -7.87 7.46 -4.59
N ARG A 230 -8.88 6.87 -5.26
CA ARG A 230 -9.22 5.45 -5.14
C ARG A 230 -8.02 4.63 -5.59
N ALA A 231 -7.07 4.40 -4.69
CA ALA A 231 -5.90 3.60 -4.98
C ALA A 231 -6.35 2.16 -5.14
N HIS A 232 -6.06 1.57 -6.29
CA HIS A 232 -6.30 0.18 -6.69
C HIS A 232 -6.78 -0.74 -5.57
N VAL A 233 -8.09 -0.71 -5.30
CA VAL A 233 -8.76 -1.75 -4.55
C VAL A 233 -8.90 -2.89 -5.54
N MET A 234 -7.95 -3.81 -5.53
CA MET A 234 -8.09 -5.02 -6.33
C MET A 234 -9.31 -5.78 -5.80
N PRO A 235 -10.32 -6.06 -6.64
CA PRO A 235 -11.44 -6.88 -6.21
C PRO A 235 -10.90 -8.23 -5.76
N ARG A 236 -11.23 -8.61 -4.52
CA ARG A 236 -10.88 -9.89 -3.92
C ARG A 236 -12.02 -10.38 -3.05
N ALA A 237 -12.04 -11.68 -2.81
CA ALA A 237 -12.95 -12.27 -1.85
C ALA A 237 -12.76 -11.67 -0.44
N HIS A 238 -13.80 -11.77 0.39
CA HIS A 238 -13.74 -11.40 1.79
C HIS A 238 -12.57 -12.13 2.47
N TYR A 239 -11.88 -11.49 3.41
CA TYR A 239 -10.65 -12.07 3.97
C TYR A 239 -10.91 -13.42 4.64
N SER A 240 -12.11 -13.66 5.20
CA SER A 240 -12.42 -14.91 5.88
C SER A 240 -12.34 -16.13 4.96
N SER A 241 -12.54 -15.97 3.64
CA SER A 241 -12.44 -17.08 2.68
C SER A 241 -11.00 -17.59 2.46
N TYR A 242 -9.98 -16.89 2.96
CA TYR A 242 -8.58 -17.30 2.84
C TYR A 242 -8.13 -18.20 3.99
N TYR A 243 -8.86 -18.21 5.11
CA TYR A 243 -8.41 -18.80 6.36
C TYR A 243 -8.92 -20.23 6.53
N SER A 244 -7.99 -21.14 6.81
CA SER A 244 -8.25 -22.33 7.62
C SER A 244 -8.06 -22.03 9.11
N ASP A 245 -8.57 -22.90 9.99
CA ASP A 245 -8.37 -22.80 11.45
C ASP A 245 -6.88 -22.70 11.82
N GLU A 246 -6.02 -23.48 11.14
CA GLU A 246 -4.57 -23.44 11.39
C GLU A 246 -3.96 -22.08 11.01
N SER A 247 -4.27 -21.57 9.81
CA SER A 247 -3.75 -20.27 9.36
C SER A 247 -4.27 -19.12 10.23
N ARG A 248 -5.49 -19.25 10.75
CA ARG A 248 -6.11 -18.28 11.66
C ARG A 248 -5.36 -18.23 12.99
N ALA A 249 -5.13 -19.37 13.62
CA ALA A 249 -4.39 -19.44 14.88
C ALA A 249 -2.97 -18.85 14.76
N ILE A 250 -2.31 -19.06 13.61
CA ILE A 250 -1.01 -18.44 13.32
C ILE A 250 -1.11 -16.91 13.24
N VAL A 251 -2.09 -16.38 12.52
CA VAL A 251 -2.28 -14.93 12.39
C VAL A 251 -2.66 -14.29 13.72
N GLU A 252 -3.47 -14.96 14.54
CA GLU A 252 -3.78 -14.54 15.91
C GLU A 252 -2.54 -14.49 16.80
N THR A 253 -1.57 -15.39 16.58
CA THR A 253 -0.26 -15.31 17.25
C THR A 253 0.55 -14.10 16.78
N ILE A 254 0.59 -13.84 15.47
CA ILE A 254 1.37 -12.75 14.88
C ILE A 254 0.81 -11.38 15.30
N TYR A 255 -0.51 -11.24 15.34
CA TYR A 255 -1.21 -9.97 15.56
C TYR A 255 -1.98 -9.89 16.88
N GLY A 256 -1.76 -10.79 17.83
CA GLY A 256 -2.51 -10.83 19.09
C GLY A 256 -2.50 -9.49 19.84
N ARG A 257 -1.41 -8.74 19.75
CA ARG A 257 -1.31 -7.36 20.29
C ARG A 257 -2.28 -6.41 19.61
N ASP A 258 -2.34 -6.41 18.28
CA ASP A 258 -3.25 -5.55 17.51
C ASP A 258 -4.72 -5.93 17.75
N LEU A 259 -5.03 -7.23 17.76
CA LEU A 259 -6.38 -7.74 17.99
C LEU A 259 -6.89 -7.27 19.35
N LYS A 260 -6.07 -7.43 20.40
CA LYS A 260 -6.38 -6.97 21.76
C LYS A 260 -6.45 -5.44 21.84
N ALA A 261 -5.42 -4.74 21.36
CA ALA A 261 -5.32 -3.29 21.51
C ALA A 261 -6.41 -2.55 20.74
N PHE A 262 -6.89 -3.06 19.60
CA PHE A 262 -7.81 -2.32 18.73
C PHE A 262 -9.20 -2.95 18.61
N GLY A 263 -9.47 -4.00 19.38
CA GLY A 263 -10.79 -4.65 19.46
C GLY A 263 -11.21 -5.31 18.15
N TYR A 264 -10.27 -5.95 17.44
CA TYR A 264 -10.59 -6.70 16.22
C TYR A 264 -10.86 -8.17 16.54
N GLU A 265 -11.91 -8.71 15.94
CA GLU A 265 -12.28 -10.13 16.01
C GLU A 265 -12.41 -10.72 14.59
N PHE A 266 -12.24 -12.03 14.47
CA PHE A 266 -12.38 -12.71 13.19
C PHE A 266 -13.85 -12.77 12.78
N ASP A 267 -14.13 -12.41 11.52
CA ASP A 267 -15.47 -12.50 10.91
C ASP A 267 -16.56 -11.70 11.64
N ARG A 268 -16.15 -10.70 12.41
CA ARG A 268 -17.05 -9.67 12.94
C ARG A 268 -17.04 -8.43 12.07
N ASP A 269 -18.20 -7.77 12.04
CA ASP A 269 -18.32 -6.44 11.48
C ASP A 269 -17.40 -5.47 12.21
N VAL A 270 -16.78 -4.59 11.43
CA VAL A 270 -15.90 -3.57 11.95
C VAL A 270 -16.75 -2.41 12.46
N ASP A 271 -16.38 -1.91 13.64
CA ASP A 271 -16.99 -0.72 14.23
C ASP A 271 -17.05 0.42 13.19
N PRO A 272 -18.24 0.99 12.95
CA PRO A 272 -18.39 2.09 11.98
C PRO A 272 -17.68 3.37 12.43
N ASP A 273 -17.34 3.54 13.71
CA ASP A 273 -16.56 4.69 14.18
C ASP A 273 -15.18 4.68 13.49
N PRO A 274 -14.84 5.74 12.71
CA PRO A 274 -13.52 5.84 12.11
C PRO A 274 -12.40 5.97 13.14
N VAL A 275 -12.68 6.35 14.39
CA VAL A 275 -11.68 6.53 15.44
C VAL A 275 -11.46 5.22 16.21
N VAL A 276 -10.20 4.83 16.36
CA VAL A 276 -9.81 3.69 17.20
C VAL A 276 -9.35 4.19 18.56
N ARG A 277 -9.98 3.71 19.62
CA ARG A 277 -9.55 3.92 21.00
C ARG A 277 -8.87 2.64 21.49
N PRO A 278 -7.55 2.65 21.74
CA PRO A 278 -6.89 1.46 22.20
C PRO A 278 -7.44 0.97 23.53
N VAL A 279 -7.58 -0.35 23.66
CA VAL A 279 -7.94 -1.02 24.90
C VAL A 279 -6.63 -1.34 25.62
N GLY A 280 -6.27 -0.53 26.63
CA GLY A 280 -5.03 -0.69 27.39
C GLY A 280 -4.73 0.49 28.31
#